data_AF-A0A6A3B4K5-F1
#
_entry.id   AF-A0A6A3B4K5-F1
#
_cell.length_a   1.000
_cell.length_b   1.000
_cell.length_c   1.000
_cell.angle_alpha   90.00
_cell.angle_beta   90.00
_cell.angle_gamma   90.00
#
_symmetry.space_group_name_H-M   'P 1'
#
loop_
_entity.id
_entity.type
_entity.pdbx_description
1 polymer ?
#
loop_
_entity_poly.entity_id
_entity_poly.type
_entity_poly.pdbx_seq_one_letter_code
_entity_poly.pdbx_strand_id
1 'polypeptide(L)'
;MYQNSMDKLSFLFSGFWTVVLKVGMSCEGCVGAVKRVLGKMQGVESYEVDLKEQKVTVKGNVQPDVVLQTVSKTGKKTTLWEAPAEAVATT
;
A
#
# COMPACT_ATOMS: atom_id res chain seq x y z
N MET A 1 25.16 -12.85 -18.52
CA MET A 1 24.94 -11.41 -18.77
C MET A 1 23.55 -11.09 -19.36
N TYR A 2 22.73 -12.08 -19.73
CA TYR A 2 21.37 -11.90 -20.27
C TYR A 2 20.27 -12.09 -19.20
N GLN A 3 20.52 -11.62 -17.98
CA GLN A 3 19.59 -11.79 -16.84
C GLN A 3 19.15 -10.44 -16.25
N ASN A 4 19.52 -9.32 -16.88
CA ASN A 4 19.27 -7.96 -16.37
C ASN A 4 18.25 -7.17 -17.23
N SER A 5 17.67 -7.81 -18.26
CA SER A 5 16.76 -7.16 -19.21
C SER A 5 15.30 -7.63 -19.08
N MET A 6 15.07 -8.79 -18.45
CA MET A 6 13.71 -9.26 -18.16
C MET A 6 13.12 -8.61 -16.91
N ASP A 7 13.95 -8.17 -15.96
CA ASP A 7 13.51 -7.41 -14.78
C ASP A 7 12.99 -6.02 -15.19
N LYS A 8 13.60 -5.44 -16.22
CA LYS A 8 13.20 -4.16 -16.81
C LYS A 8 11.90 -4.26 -17.63
N LEU A 9 11.60 -5.46 -18.16
CA LEU A 9 10.38 -5.74 -18.91
C LEU A 9 9.22 -6.13 -17.99
N SER A 10 9.47 -6.81 -16.86
CA SER A 10 8.47 -6.97 -15.79
C SER A 10 8.11 -5.62 -15.14
N PHE A 11 9.06 -4.68 -15.06
CA PHE A 11 8.82 -3.31 -14.57
C PHE A 11 7.88 -2.48 -15.46
N LEU A 12 7.76 -2.79 -16.74
CA LEU A 12 6.85 -2.11 -17.67
C LEU A 12 5.42 -2.67 -17.63
N PHE A 13 5.23 -3.88 -17.08
CA PHE A 13 3.92 -4.47 -16.79
C PHE A 13 3.52 -4.38 -15.31
N SER A 14 4.45 -3.97 -14.43
CA SER A 14 4.19 -3.83 -13.00
C SER A 14 3.42 -2.54 -12.75
N GLY A 15 2.09 -2.66 -12.78
CA GLY A 15 1.17 -1.56 -12.58
C GLY A 15 1.50 -0.76 -11.31
N PHE A 16 1.46 0.56 -11.43
CA PHE A 16 1.48 1.45 -10.30
C PHE A 16 0.11 1.39 -9.61
N TRP A 17 0.09 0.90 -8.37
CA TRP A 17 -1.15 0.73 -7.62
C TRP A 17 -1.31 1.86 -6.61
N THR A 18 -2.56 2.30 -6.45
CA THR A 18 -2.97 3.15 -5.33
C THR A 18 -3.86 2.32 -4.41
N VAL A 19 -3.37 2.03 -3.22
CA VAL A 19 -4.07 1.23 -2.23
C VAL A 19 -4.49 2.15 -1.09
N VAL A 20 -5.78 2.16 -0.79
CA VAL A 20 -6.32 2.93 0.33
C VAL A 20 -6.78 1.96 1.40
N LEU A 21 -6.34 2.16 2.63
CA LEU A 21 -6.66 1.34 3.80
C LEU A 21 -7.33 2.18 4.88
N LYS A 22 -8.30 1.58 5.57
CA LYS A 22 -8.83 2.08 6.82
C LYS A 22 -8.09 1.40 7.97
N VAL A 23 -7.49 2.19 8.85
CA VAL A 23 -6.64 1.69 9.95
C VAL A 23 -7.08 2.31 11.26
N GLY A 24 -7.41 1.48 12.25
CA GLY A 24 -7.73 1.92 13.61
C GLY A 24 -6.55 2.62 14.27
N MET A 25 -6.50 3.95 14.19
CA MET A 25 -5.46 4.79 14.77
C MET A 25 -6.10 5.78 15.76
N SER A 26 -5.61 5.77 17.00
CA SER A 26 -6.13 6.62 18.09
C SER A 26 -5.08 7.59 18.65
N CYS A 27 -3.82 7.48 18.26
CA CYS A 27 -2.74 8.37 18.69
C CYS A 27 -1.64 8.49 17.62
N GLU A 28 -0.75 9.48 17.79
CA GLU A 28 0.42 9.66 16.93
C GLU A 28 1.39 8.48 16.98
N GLY A 29 1.41 7.72 18.09
CA GLY A 29 2.16 6.47 18.18
C GLY A 29 1.67 5.41 17.18
N CYS A 30 0.35 5.31 16.95
CA CYS A 30 -0.22 4.42 15.94
C CYS A 30 0.20 4.87 14.53
N VAL A 31 0.13 6.17 14.25
CA VAL A 31 0.58 6.77 12.98
C VAL A 31 2.05 6.45 12.74
N GLY A 32 2.91 6.65 13.74
CA GLY A 32 4.33 6.35 13.66
C GLY A 32 4.61 4.86 13.42
N ALA A 33 3.83 3.96 14.00
CA ALA A 33 3.96 2.53 13.75
C ALA A 33 3.60 2.15 12.31
N VAL A 34 2.53 2.71 11.76
CA VAL A 34 2.13 2.51 10.36
C VAL A 34 3.18 3.06 9.40
N LYS A 35 3.63 4.31 9.61
CA LYS A 35 4.69 4.91 8.79
C LYS A 35 5.99 4.09 8.81
N ARG A 36 6.36 3.52 9.96
CA ARG A 36 7.55 2.66 10.10
C ARG A 36 7.48 1.38 9.28
N VAL A 37 6.32 0.73 9.18
CA VAL A 37 6.18 -0.49 8.37
C VAL A 37 6.10 -0.17 6.88
N LEU A 38 5.41 0.90 6.50
CA LEU A 38 5.30 1.34 5.10
C LEU A 38 6.64 1.83 4.55
N GLY A 39 7.42 2.58 5.34
CA GLY A 39 8.75 3.04 4.93
C GLY A 39 9.80 1.93 4.76
N LYS A 40 9.53 0.72 5.28
CA LYS A 40 10.38 -0.47 5.08
C LYS A 40 9.88 -1.36 3.93
N MET A 41 8.71 -1.06 3.37
CA MET A 41 8.08 -1.90 2.37
C MET A 41 8.69 -1.60 0.99
N GLN A 42 9.15 -2.65 0.29
CA GLN A 42 9.70 -2.52 -1.06
C GLN A 42 8.58 -2.22 -2.06
N GLY A 43 8.87 -1.34 -3.03
CA GLY A 43 7.93 -0.94 -4.08
C GLY A 43 7.01 0.22 -3.70
N VAL A 44 6.99 0.65 -2.43
CA VAL A 44 6.27 1.88 -2.03
C VAL A 44 7.05 3.09 -2.51
N GLU A 45 6.37 3.95 -3.29
CA GLU A 45 6.94 5.20 -3.79
C GLU A 45 6.53 6.37 -2.88
N SER A 46 5.25 6.42 -2.50
CA SER A 46 4.73 7.42 -1.57
C SER A 46 3.60 6.87 -0.71
N TYR A 47 3.41 7.47 0.46
CA TYR A 47 2.31 7.14 1.35
C TYR A 47 1.83 8.35 2.14
N GLU A 48 0.53 8.40 2.41
CA GLU A 48 -0.15 9.42 3.18
C GLU A 48 -0.92 8.76 4.32
N VAL A 49 -0.89 9.37 5.50
CA VAL A 49 -1.53 8.81 6.71
C VAL A 49 -2.32 9.91 7.41
N ASP A 50 -3.63 9.76 7.39
CA ASP A 50 -4.59 10.69 7.99
C ASP A 50 -5.14 10.11 9.29
N LEU A 51 -4.70 10.68 10.42
CA LEU A 51 -5.17 10.25 11.74
C LEU A 51 -6.66 10.60 11.95
N LYS A 52 -7.11 11.74 11.43
CA LYS A 52 -8.50 12.22 11.58
C LYS A 52 -9.49 11.27 10.90
N GLU A 53 -9.17 10.84 9.68
CA GLU A 53 -10.01 9.94 8.88
C GLU A 53 -9.69 8.46 9.11
N GLN A 54 -8.65 8.16 9.90
CA GLN A 54 -8.15 6.80 10.08
C GLN A 54 -7.83 6.12 8.74
N LYS A 55 -7.25 6.89 7.82
CA LYS A 55 -7.04 6.54 6.42
C LYS A 55 -5.55 6.50 6.10
N VAL A 56 -5.17 5.53 5.29
CA VAL A 56 -3.79 5.34 4.84
C VAL A 56 -3.83 5.13 3.33
N THR A 57 -3.16 5.99 2.59
CA THR A 57 -3.04 5.88 1.13
C THR A 57 -1.61 5.47 0.82
N VAL A 58 -1.42 4.41 0.04
CA VAL A 58 -0.11 3.91 -0.37
C VAL A 58 -0.08 3.87 -1.89
N LYS A 59 0.97 4.44 -2.48
CA LYS A 59 1.17 4.50 -3.92
C LYS A 59 2.52 3.88 -4.26
N GLY A 60 2.53 3.03 -5.28
CA GLY A 60 3.76 2.43 -5.77
C GLY A 60 3.50 1.10 -6.47
N ASN A 61 4.58 0.40 -6.76
CA ASN A 61 4.53 -0.92 -7.37
C ASN A 61 4.30 -2.01 -6.31
N VAL A 62 3.12 -1.97 -5.66
CA VAL A 62 2.77 -2.85 -4.54
C VAL A 62 1.38 -3.45 -4.72
N GLN A 63 1.19 -4.71 -4.35
CA GLN A 63 -0.12 -5.34 -4.38
C GLN A 63 -0.95 -4.98 -3.13
N PRO A 64 -2.28 -4.73 -3.28
CA PRO A 64 -3.15 -4.34 -2.17
C PRO A 64 -3.16 -5.35 -1.01
N ASP A 65 -3.09 -6.65 -1.31
CA ASP A 65 -3.04 -7.69 -0.28
C ASP A 65 -1.77 -7.60 0.56
N VAL A 66 -0.61 -7.38 -0.07
CA VAL A 66 0.67 -7.23 0.62
C VAL A 66 0.68 -5.98 1.49
N VAL A 67 0.10 -4.87 1.02
CA VAL A 67 -0.01 -3.63 1.82
C VAL A 67 -0.92 -3.88 3.02
N LEU A 68 -2.08 -4.52 2.82
CA LEU A 68 -3.02 -4.87 3.88
C LEU A 68 -2.37 -5.75 4.96
N GLN A 69 -1.66 -6.81 4.54
CA GLN A 69 -0.93 -7.71 5.45
C GLN A 69 0.17 -6.97 6.20
N THR A 70 0.93 -6.10 5.52
CA THR A 70 2.04 -5.34 6.13
C THR A 70 1.54 -4.38 7.20
N VAL A 71 0.44 -3.67 6.93
CA VAL A 71 -0.16 -2.77 7.92
C VAL A 71 -0.81 -3.57 9.06
N SER A 72 -1.43 -4.72 8.77
CA SER A 72 -2.03 -5.59 9.79
C SER A 72 -1.01 -6.12 10.81
N LYS A 73 0.26 -6.31 10.43
CA LYS A 73 1.35 -6.69 11.35
C LYS A 73 1.58 -5.69 12.48
N THR A 74 1.10 -4.45 12.33
CA THR A 74 1.19 -3.44 13.39
C THR A 74 0.23 -3.72 14.55
N GLY A 75 -0.67 -4.71 14.43
CA GLY A 75 -1.65 -5.07 15.46
C GLY A 75 -2.89 -4.17 15.47
N LYS A 76 -3.09 -3.35 14.43
CA LYS A 76 -4.26 -2.45 14.30
C LYS A 76 -5.30 -3.09 13.40
N LYS A 77 -6.58 -2.80 13.70
CA LYS A 77 -7.70 -3.17 12.81
C LYS A 77 -7.49 -2.46 11.48
N THR A 78 -7.32 -3.25 10.42
CA THR A 78 -6.97 -2.75 9.08
C THR A 78 -7.94 -3.38 8.09
N THR A 79 -8.59 -2.56 7.27
CA THR A 79 -9.44 -3.03 6.16
C THR A 79 -9.11 -2.26 4.91
N LEU A 80 -9.38 -2.83 3.73
CA LEU A 80 -9.35 -2.06 2.50
C LEU A 80 -10.41 -0.97 2.59
N TRP A 81 -10.04 0.25 2.20
CA TRP A 81 -10.98 1.33 2.05
C TRP A 81 -11.75 1.06 0.76
N GLU A 82 -13.09 1.02 0.83
CA GLU A 82 -13.96 0.97 -0.35
C GLU A 82 -13.83 2.29 -1.11
N ALA A 83 -12.74 2.43 -1.88
CA ALA A 83 -12.60 3.40 -2.95
C ALA A 83 -13.00 2.69 -4.26
N PRO A 84 -13.68 3.39 -5.20
CA PRO A 84 -14.37 2.76 -6.31
C PRO A 84 -13.42 1.91 -7.15
N ALA A 85 -13.92 0.74 -7.54
CA ALA A 85 -13.25 -0.20 -8.40
C ALA A 85 -13.11 0.36 -9.82
N GLU A 86 -12.15 1.26 -10.06
CA GLU A 86 -11.72 1.60 -11.42
C GLU A 86 -10.62 0.62 -11.87
N ALA A 87 -10.95 -0.67 -11.83
CA ALA A 87 -10.33 -1.74 -12.61
C ALA A 87 -11.23 -2.98 -12.63
N VAL A 88 -12.55 -2.81 -12.80
CA VAL A 88 -13.38 -3.90 -13.33
C VAL A 88 -13.41 -3.73 -14.85
N ALA A 89 -12.36 -4.24 -15.51
CA ALA A 89 -12.43 -4.56 -16.92
C ALA A 89 -13.40 -5.75 -17.07
N THR A 90 -14.67 -5.44 -17.32
CA THR A 90 -15.62 -6.38 -17.90
C THR A 90 -16.12 -5.75 -19.19
N THR A 91 -15.46 -6.06 -20.30
CA THR A 91 -16.03 -6.29 -21.64
C THR A 91 -14.95 -6.93 -22.50
#